data_AF-W6RI07-F1
#
_entry.id   AF-W6RI07-F1
#
_cell.length_a   1.000
_cell.length_b   1.000
_cell.length_c   1.000
_cell.angle_alpha   90.00
_cell.angle_beta   90.00
_cell.angle_gamma   90.00
#
_symmetry.space_group_name_H-M   'P 1'
#
loop_
_entity.id
_entity.type
_entity.pdbx_description
1 polymer ?
#
loop_
_entity_poly.entity_id
_entity_poly.type
_entity_poly.pdbx_seq_one_letter_code
_entity_poly.pdbx_strand_id
1 'polypeptide(L)'
;MTHSMIDHVKHGWALLALRRPECRVLSSVVPEMGELLECYSLANLHLEKLRREHDREEVECYEELRLGIEAEARSYLQQFDRMAG
;
A
#
# COMPACT_ATOMS: atom_id res chain seq x y z
N MET A 1 10.13 -26.86 1.70
CA MET A 1 10.31 -25.50 1.13
C MET A 1 9.83 -24.52 2.17
N THR A 2 10.71 -23.71 2.75
CA THR A 2 10.31 -22.63 3.65
C THR A 2 9.60 -21.59 2.80
N HIS A 3 8.26 -21.67 2.71
CA HIS A 3 7.47 -20.53 2.29
C HIS A 3 7.73 -19.43 3.33
N SER A 4 8.67 -18.54 3.03
CA SER A 4 8.79 -17.28 3.73
C SER A 4 7.44 -16.59 3.59
N MET A 5 6.59 -16.65 4.61
CA MET A 5 5.37 -15.86 4.64
C MET A 5 5.78 -14.40 4.51
N ILE A 6 5.20 -13.71 3.52
CA ILE A 6 5.47 -12.30 3.29
C ILE A 6 4.92 -11.54 4.49
N ASP A 7 5.75 -10.71 5.12
CA ASP A 7 5.28 -9.70 6.07
C ASP A 7 4.58 -8.60 5.26
N HIS A 8 3.25 -8.69 5.18
CA HIS A 8 2.44 -7.85 4.31
C HIS A 8 2.46 -6.37 4.74
N VAL A 9 2.64 -6.07 6.03
CA VAL A 9 2.82 -4.69 6.50
C VAL A 9 4.13 -4.12 5.97
N LYS A 10 5.26 -4.81 6.18
CA LYS A 10 6.58 -4.35 5.71
C LYS A 10 6.64 -4.26 4.18
N HIS A 11 6.07 -5.25 3.49
CA HIS A 11 6.01 -5.27 2.04
C HIS A 11 5.14 -4.13 1.50
N GLY A 12 3.95 -3.92 2.06
CA GLY A 12 3.07 -2.82 1.72
C GLY A 12 3.73 -1.46 1.93
N TRP A 13 4.39 -1.26 3.07
CA TRP A 13 5.15 -0.04 3.35
C TRP A 13 6.26 0.20 2.33
N ALA A 14 7.05 -0.82 2.00
CA ALA A 14 8.11 -0.70 1.02
C ALA A 14 7.56 -0.27 -0.35
N LEU A 15 6.46 -0.88 -0.82
CA LEU A 15 5.81 -0.52 -2.07
C LEU A 15 5.27 0.92 -2.03
N LEU A 16 4.61 1.31 -0.94
CA LEU A 16 4.04 2.64 -0.78
C LEU A 16 5.15 3.69 -0.78
N ALA A 17 6.21 3.50 0.00
CA ALA A 17 7.35 4.42 0.08
C ALA A 17 8.13 4.56 -1.24
N LEU A 18 8.11 3.56 -2.11
CA LEU A 18 8.68 3.62 -3.46
C LEU A 18 7.79 4.41 -4.41
N ARG A 19 6.48 4.17 -4.39
CA ARG A 19 5.52 4.79 -5.29
C ARG A 19 5.12 6.21 -4.89
N ARG A 20 5.10 6.49 -3.59
CA ARG A 20 4.72 7.74 -2.94
C ARG A 20 5.82 8.18 -1.97
N PRO A 21 6.94 8.74 -2.46
CA PRO A 21 8.04 9.17 -1.62
C PRO A 21 7.63 10.18 -0.54
N GLU A 22 6.59 10.98 -0.79
CA GLU A 22 6.00 11.92 0.18
C GLU A 22 5.49 11.21 1.44
N CYS A 23 5.05 9.96 1.35
CA CYS A 23 4.56 9.20 2.50
C CYS A 23 5.67 8.75 3.44
N ARG A 24 6.96 8.82 3.05
CA ARG A 24 8.08 8.30 3.86
C ARG A 24 8.20 8.95 5.24
N VAL A 25 7.73 10.19 5.40
CA VAL A 25 7.69 10.88 6.70
C VAL A 25 6.80 10.17 7.72
N LEU A 26 5.86 9.34 7.24
CA LEU A 26 4.98 8.51 8.08
C LEU A 26 5.68 7.25 8.62
N SER A 27 6.99 7.06 8.42
CA SER A 27 7.68 5.84 8.86
C SER A 27 7.51 5.53 10.34
N SER A 28 7.36 6.57 11.17
CA SER A 28 7.15 6.42 12.61
C SER A 28 5.72 5.99 12.98
N VAL A 29 4.75 6.18 12.08
CA VAL A 29 3.34 5.83 12.28
C VAL A 29 2.89 4.62 11.44
N VAL A 30 3.85 3.87 10.91
CA VAL A 30 3.60 2.62 10.18
C VAL A 30 2.83 1.58 11.01
N PRO A 31 3.09 1.39 12.32
CA PRO A 31 2.32 0.45 13.13
C PRO A 31 0.81 0.74 13.15
N GLU A 32 0.42 2.01 13.12
CA GLU A 32 -0.97 2.47 13.10
C GLU A 32 -1.64 2.26 11.72
N MET A 33 -0.84 2.16 10.66
CA MET A 33 -1.30 1.93 9.29
C MET A 33 -1.33 0.44 8.90
N GLY A 34 -1.18 -0.47 9.86
CA GLY A 34 -0.99 -1.91 9.60
C GLY A 34 -1.98 -2.51 8.60
N GLU A 35 -3.28 -2.39 8.85
CA GLU A 35 -4.33 -2.93 7.96
C GLU A 35 -4.30 -2.31 6.56
N LEU A 36 -4.06 -1.00 6.47
CA LEU A 36 -3.95 -0.28 5.20
C LEU A 36 -2.77 -0.80 4.37
N LEU A 37 -1.64 -1.05 5.03
CA LEU A 37 -0.42 -1.55 4.38
C LEU A 37 -0.54 -3.02 3.99
N GLU A 38 -1.22 -3.84 4.78
CA GLU A 38 -1.57 -5.21 4.40
C GLU A 38 -2.45 -5.23 3.16
N CYS A 39 -3.52 -4.43 3.14
CA CYS A 39 -4.39 -4.26 1.97
C CYS A 39 -3.59 -3.81 0.75
N TYR A 40 -2.68 -2.85 0.93
CA TYR A 40 -1.83 -2.36 -0.15
C TYR A 40 -0.92 -3.45 -0.72
N SER A 41 -0.30 -4.26 0.15
CA SER A 41 0.50 -5.39 -0.27
C SER A 41 -0.32 -6.38 -1.10
N LEU A 42 -1.50 -6.77 -0.61
CA LEU A 42 -2.35 -7.76 -1.28
C LEU A 42 -2.85 -7.22 -2.63
N ALA A 43 -3.33 -5.98 -2.67
CA ALA A 43 -3.79 -5.34 -3.89
C ALA A 43 -2.71 -5.34 -4.99
N ASN A 44 -1.46 -5.02 -4.64
CA ASN A 44 -0.36 -5.05 -5.62
C ASN A 44 0.01 -6.47 -6.06
N LEU A 45 -0.04 -7.47 -5.17
CA LEU A 45 0.21 -8.87 -5.52
C LEU A 45 -0.87 -9.41 -6.47
N HIS A 46 -2.14 -9.10 -6.20
CA HIS A 46 -3.26 -9.46 -7.07
C HIS A 46 -3.17 -8.76 -8.42
N LEU A 47 -2.90 -7.45 -8.43
CA LEU A 47 -2.73 -6.69 -9.66
C LEU A 47 -1.61 -7.26 -10.55
N GLU A 48 -0.48 -7.62 -9.95
CA GLU A 48 0.64 -8.25 -10.67
C GLU A 48 0.27 -9.61 -11.25
N LYS A 49 -0.51 -10.41 -10.51
CA LYS A 49 -1.04 -11.69 -11.00
C LYS A 49 -1.99 -11.48 -12.18
N LEU A 50 -2.97 -10.60 -12.05
CA LEU A 50 -3.99 -10.34 -13.08
C LEU A 50 -3.38 -9.79 -14.37
N ARG A 51 -2.36 -8.94 -14.27
CA ARG A 51 -1.60 -8.44 -15.42
C ARG A 51 -0.91 -9.55 -16.21
N ARG A 52 -0.43 -10.61 -15.53
CA ARG A 52 0.16 -11.78 -16.18
C ARG A 52 -0.89 -12.70 -16.81
N GLU A 53 -2.09 -12.72 -16.24
CA GLU A 53 -3.23 -13.51 -16.73
C GLU A 53 -4.02 -12.79 -17.84
N HIS A 54 -3.67 -11.54 -18.15
CA HIS A 54 -4.30 -10.68 -19.17
C HIS A 54 -5.79 -10.37 -18.93
N ASP A 55 -6.25 -10.42 -17.67
CA ASP A 55 -7.60 -10.00 -17.30
C ASP A 55 -7.69 -8.47 -17.17
N ARG A 56 -8.25 -7.79 -18.17
CA ARG A 56 -8.25 -6.32 -18.22
C ARG A 56 -9.23 -5.67 -17.25
N GLU A 57 -10.39 -6.28 -17.02
CA GLU A 57 -11.45 -5.67 -16.20
C GLU A 57 -11.09 -5.72 -14.72
N GLU A 58 -10.56 -6.86 -14.26
CA GLU A 58 -10.10 -6.97 -12.88
C GLU A 58 -8.85 -6.11 -12.61
N VAL A 59 -7.97 -5.94 -13.61
CA VAL A 59 -6.81 -5.02 -13.50
C VAL A 59 -7.25 -3.59 -13.21
N GLU A 60 -8.28 -3.08 -13.89
CA GLU A 60 -8.79 -1.73 -13.67
C GLU A 60 -9.35 -1.58 -12.24
N CYS A 61 -10.13 -2.57 -11.77
CA CYS A 61 -10.66 -2.57 -10.41
C CYS A 61 -9.56 -2.53 -9.33
N TYR A 62 -8.50 -3.33 -9.50
CA TYR A 62 -7.38 -3.35 -8.55
C TYR A 62 -6.49 -2.11 -8.64
N GLU A 63 -6.37 -1.49 -9.81
CA GLU A 63 -5.72 -0.18 -9.97
C GLU A 63 -6.46 0.91 -9.20
N GLU A 64 -7.78 0.96 -9.31
CA GLU A 64 -8.62 1.91 -8.57
C GLU A 64 -8.51 1.69 -7.06
N LEU A 65 -8.59 0.44 -6.60
CA LEU A 65 -8.41 0.09 -5.18
C LEU A 65 -7.05 0.59 -4.66
N ARG A 66 -5.98 0.32 -5.41
CA ARG A 66 -4.64 0.77 -5.05
C ARG A 66 -4.54 2.29 -4.96
N LEU A 67 -5.15 3.01 -5.90
CA LEU A 67 -5.19 4.48 -5.87
C LEU A 67 -6.00 5.01 -4.68
N GLY A 68 -7.09 4.33 -4.31
CA GLY A 68 -7.87 4.62 -3.11
C GLY A 68 -7.02 4.50 -1.83
N ILE A 69 -6.27 3.40 -1.70
CA ILE A 69 -5.37 3.18 -0.56
C ILE A 69 -4.26 4.26 -0.52
N GLU A 70 -3.68 4.63 -1.66
CA GLU A 70 -2.69 5.73 -1.72
C GLU A 70 -3.31 7.08 -1.35
N ALA A 71 -4.58 7.32 -1.68
CA ALA A 71 -5.29 8.53 -1.28
C ALA A 71 -5.55 8.56 0.23
N GLU A 72 -5.95 7.44 0.82
CA GLU A 72 -6.12 7.30 2.27
C GLU A 72 -4.79 7.49 3.00
N ALA A 73 -3.70 6.86 2.55
CA ALA A 73 -2.37 7.06 3.10
C ALA A 73 -1.92 8.54 3.08
N ARG A 74 -2.30 9.30 2.05
CA ARG A 74 -2.05 10.76 2.02
C ARG A 74 -2.88 11.54 3.02
N SER A 75 -4.06 11.06 3.42
CA SER A 75 -4.83 11.69 4.50
C SER A 75 -4.11 11.58 5.85
N TYR A 76 -3.32 10.53 6.07
CA TYR A 76 -2.46 10.40 7.26
C TYR A 76 -1.36 11.47 7.28
N LEU A 77 -0.83 11.91 6.13
CA LEU A 77 0.10 13.04 6.06
C LEU A 77 -0.53 14.33 6.61
N GLN A 78 -1.77 14.61 6.23
CA GLN A 78 -2.49 15.80 6.70
C GLN A 78 -2.75 15.76 8.21
N GLN A 79 -2.96 14.56 8.78
CA GLN A 79 -3.13 14.38 10.22
C GLN A 79 -1.79 14.49 10.96
N PHE A 80 -0.73 13.89 10.42
CA PHE A 80 0.62 13.95 10.96
C PHE A 80 1.12 15.40 11.05
N ASP A 81 0.95 16.19 9.97
CA ASP A 81 1.31 17.61 9.94
C ASP A 81 0.55 18.43 10.99
N ARG A 82 -0.72 18.11 11.26
CA ARG A 82 -1.52 18.79 12.29
C ARG A 82 -1.08 18.44 13.71
N MET A 83 -0.52 17.25 13.93
CA MET A 83 -0.03 16.82 15.23
C MET A 83 1.40 17.30 15.53
N ALA A 84 2.16 17.63 14.49
CA ALA A 84 3.54 18.11 14.59
C ALA A 84 3.65 19.64 14.76
N GLY A 85 2.54 20.39 14.68
CA GLY A 85 2.44 21.83 14.92
C GLY A 85 1.80 22.17 16.26
#